data_AF-A0A0A2V7F7-F1
#
_entry.id   AF-A0A0A2V7F7-F1
#
_cell.length_a   1.000
_cell.length_b   1.000
_cell.length_c   1.000
_cell.angle_alpha   90.00
_cell.angle_beta   90.00
_cell.angle_gamma   90.00
#
_symmetry.space_group_name_H-M   'P 1'
#
loop_
_entity.id
_entity.type
_entity.pdbx_description
1 polymer ?
#
loop_
_entity_poly.entity_id
_entity_poly.type
_entity_poly.pdbx_seq_one_letter_code
_entity_poly.pdbx_strand_id
1 'polypeptide(L)'
;MNIIKEYSDCYLRSDLQEMMLDSETIDFVVNDIESRLSSILKRWEDLEFRNTLLYIGKEEGLFYKPKVDTDISSLVVVAVRNSIIEDLASTDEAAQQYGFDKPPLSDKDIPKLTSNAIKYFSKCNLGDFDTKSINTYENDLFYDLPKKYPVAWNALSHLSRGSKEMSFEPKKEKEIRVRELKRNNKSYNLHRNSKQSLVQSGMDPTIDNQSIDYFREVKNDLDNVFFTDSFKGITRNIDKLLHIIEFFLRSNIPVVTFNCYISNGYVANRKEKWQKPFHYTIDVQKKAKMKHNDCSESHKKVLMLQRNHS
;
A
#
# COMPACT_ATOMS: atom_id res chain seq x y z
N MET A 1 -6.54 26.26 -13.23
CA MET A 1 -6.25 24.98 -13.92
C MET A 1 -6.42 23.88 -12.90
N ASN A 2 -7.02 22.74 -13.24
CA ASN A 2 -7.16 21.61 -12.32
C ASN A 2 -5.74 21.10 -11.97
N ILE A 3 -5.36 21.07 -10.70
CA ILE A 3 -4.01 20.66 -10.24
C ILE A 3 -3.61 19.26 -10.71
N ILE A 4 -4.58 18.36 -10.92
CA ILE A 4 -4.32 17.03 -11.46
C ILE A 4 -3.94 17.14 -12.94
N LYS A 5 -4.67 17.94 -13.71
CA LYS A 5 -4.40 18.15 -15.15
C LYS A 5 -3.09 18.89 -15.38
N GLU A 6 -2.79 19.87 -14.55
CA GLU A 6 -1.49 20.53 -14.59
C GLU A 6 -0.34 19.56 -14.27
N TYR A 7 -0.49 18.73 -13.24
CA TYR A 7 0.49 17.67 -12.95
C TYR A 7 0.66 16.70 -14.12
N SER A 8 -0.44 16.15 -14.64
CA SER A 8 -0.39 15.14 -15.68
C SER A 8 0.19 15.69 -16.97
N ASP A 9 -0.33 16.82 -17.45
CA ASP A 9 0.02 17.37 -18.75
C ASP A 9 1.41 18.02 -18.78
N CYS A 10 1.79 18.73 -17.71
CA CYS A 10 3.04 19.49 -17.69
C CYS A 10 4.22 18.75 -17.06
N TYR A 11 3.98 17.75 -16.20
CA TYR A 11 5.05 17.08 -15.46
C TYR A 11 5.12 15.58 -15.76
N LEU A 12 4.05 14.82 -15.47
CA LEU A 12 4.07 13.36 -15.60
C LEU A 12 4.31 12.91 -17.05
N ARG A 13 3.59 13.49 -18.01
CA ARG A 13 3.79 13.17 -19.44
C ARG A 13 5.22 13.44 -19.88
N SER A 14 5.77 14.60 -19.52
CA SER A 14 7.16 14.95 -19.84
C SER A 14 8.15 13.96 -19.23
N ASP A 15 7.97 13.59 -17.95
CA ASP A 15 8.84 12.62 -17.28
C ASP A 15 8.80 11.24 -17.97
N LEU A 16 7.61 10.77 -18.40
CA LEU A 16 7.45 9.48 -19.07
C LEU A 16 7.97 9.50 -20.52
N GLN A 17 7.85 10.63 -21.22
CA GLN A 17 8.43 10.81 -22.56
C GLN A 17 9.97 10.78 -22.50
N GLU A 18 10.58 11.40 -21.50
CA GLU A 18 12.04 11.30 -21.26
C GLU A 18 12.50 9.86 -21.00
N MET A 19 11.59 9.02 -20.49
CA MET A 19 11.82 7.59 -20.26
C MET A 19 11.52 6.73 -21.49
N MET A 20 11.25 7.35 -22.64
CA MET A 20 11.04 6.69 -23.94
C MET A 20 9.81 5.77 -23.99
N LEU A 21 8.79 6.03 -23.15
CA LEU A 21 7.49 5.36 -23.27
C LEU A 21 6.74 5.90 -24.49
N ASP A 22 6.02 5.02 -25.17
CA ASP A 22 5.14 5.42 -26.28
C ASP A 22 3.89 6.16 -25.79
N SER A 23 3.21 6.85 -26.70
CA SER A 23 2.06 7.69 -26.35
C SER A 23 0.87 6.94 -25.77
N GLU A 24 0.61 5.71 -26.23
CA GLU A 24 -0.52 4.90 -25.74
C GLU A 24 -0.26 4.47 -24.29
N THR A 25 0.96 4.02 -23.99
CA THR A 25 1.36 3.68 -22.63
C THR A 25 1.34 4.90 -21.71
N ILE A 26 1.83 6.05 -22.18
CA ILE A 26 1.78 7.30 -21.41
C ILE A 26 0.33 7.66 -21.07
N ASP A 27 -0.57 7.63 -22.04
CA ASP A 27 -1.99 7.92 -21.82
C ASP A 27 -2.59 6.97 -20.78
N PHE A 28 -2.24 5.70 -20.85
CA PHE A 28 -2.73 4.71 -19.91
C PHE A 28 -2.23 4.94 -18.47
N VAL A 29 -0.94 5.25 -18.29
CA VAL A 29 -0.35 5.60 -16.99
C VAL A 29 -0.98 6.88 -16.44
N VAL A 30 -1.10 7.90 -17.28
CA VAL A 30 -1.71 9.19 -16.91
C VAL A 30 -3.15 8.98 -16.45
N ASN A 31 -3.96 8.24 -17.21
CA ASN A 31 -5.37 8.00 -16.87
C ASN A 31 -5.55 7.25 -15.53
N ASP A 32 -4.71 6.24 -15.23
CA ASP A 32 -4.75 5.54 -13.94
C ASP A 32 -4.41 6.49 -12.78
N ILE A 33 -3.33 7.29 -12.91
CA ILE A 33 -2.90 8.22 -11.87
C ILE A 33 -3.90 9.36 -11.68
N GLU A 34 -4.44 9.93 -12.75
CA GLU A 34 -5.47 10.96 -12.67
C GLU A 34 -6.73 10.44 -11.95
N SER A 35 -7.14 9.20 -12.24
CA SER A 35 -8.30 8.57 -11.60
C SER A 35 -8.06 8.35 -10.10
N ARG A 36 -6.87 7.92 -9.71
CA ARG A 36 -6.47 7.76 -8.30
C ARG A 36 -6.42 9.10 -7.56
N LEU A 37 -5.71 10.08 -8.13
CA LEU A 37 -5.63 11.43 -7.56
C LEU A 37 -7.02 12.04 -7.39
N SER A 38 -7.87 11.93 -8.42
CA SER A 38 -9.24 12.44 -8.39
C SER A 38 -10.07 11.76 -7.30
N SER A 39 -9.94 10.44 -7.13
CA SER A 39 -10.64 9.67 -6.10
C SER A 39 -10.25 10.07 -4.67
N ILE A 40 -9.01 10.56 -4.46
CA ILE A 40 -8.54 11.05 -3.16
C ILE A 40 -8.94 12.52 -2.96
N LEU A 41 -8.57 13.38 -3.91
CA LEU A 41 -8.67 14.83 -3.76
C LEU A 41 -10.13 15.33 -3.71
N LYS A 42 -11.07 14.63 -4.35
CA LYS A 42 -12.48 15.00 -4.21
C LYS A 42 -13.07 14.81 -2.81
N ARG A 43 -12.38 14.05 -1.95
CA ARG A 43 -12.68 13.86 -0.52
C ARG A 43 -11.59 14.43 0.37
N TRP A 44 -10.82 15.41 -0.12
CA TRP A 44 -9.70 15.94 0.65
C TRP A 44 -10.14 16.54 1.99
N GLU A 45 -11.33 17.12 2.05
CA GLU A 45 -11.91 17.69 3.28
C GLU A 45 -12.56 16.67 4.21
N ASP A 46 -12.79 15.42 3.75
CA ASP A 46 -13.19 14.32 4.62
C ASP A 46 -11.95 13.80 5.35
N LEU A 47 -11.65 14.41 6.50
CA LEU A 47 -10.44 14.10 7.28
C LEU A 47 -10.37 12.63 7.71
N GLU A 48 -11.50 12.02 8.10
CA GLU A 48 -11.49 10.61 8.52
C GLU A 48 -11.14 9.72 7.33
N PHE A 49 -11.80 9.93 6.19
CA PHE A 49 -11.53 9.15 4.99
C PHE A 49 -10.10 9.37 4.49
N ARG A 50 -9.68 10.64 4.35
CA ARG A 50 -8.35 11.04 3.88
C ARG A 50 -7.26 10.42 4.76
N ASN A 51 -7.33 10.63 6.07
CA ASN A 51 -6.28 10.17 6.98
C ASN A 51 -6.21 8.64 6.98
N THR A 52 -7.34 7.95 6.91
CA THR A 52 -7.39 6.47 6.84
C THR A 52 -6.75 5.95 5.56
N LEU A 53 -7.09 6.53 4.41
CA LEU A 53 -6.56 6.11 3.12
C LEU A 53 -5.07 6.43 2.98
N LEU A 54 -4.66 7.65 3.35
CA LEU A 54 -3.26 8.09 3.26
C LEU A 54 -2.36 7.35 4.25
N TYR A 55 -2.90 6.85 5.37
CA TYR A 55 -2.13 6.05 6.32
C TYR A 55 -1.44 4.84 5.67
N ILE A 56 -2.05 4.25 4.64
CA ILE A 56 -1.48 3.14 3.86
C ILE A 56 -0.15 3.53 3.21
N GLY A 57 -0.02 4.77 2.73
CA GLY A 57 1.21 5.27 2.09
C GLY A 57 2.28 5.76 3.06
N LYS A 58 1.95 5.86 4.35
CA LYS A 58 2.77 6.57 5.35
C LYS A 58 4.14 5.95 5.57
N GLU A 59 4.22 4.61 5.63
CA GLU A 59 5.50 3.92 5.82
C GLU A 59 6.45 4.18 4.64
N GLU A 60 5.95 4.05 3.41
CA GLU A 60 6.76 4.21 2.20
C GLU A 60 7.08 5.67 1.87
N GLY A 61 6.23 6.63 2.26
CA GLY A 61 6.52 8.07 2.15
C GLY A 61 7.83 8.48 2.87
N LEU A 62 8.26 7.71 3.87
CA LEU A 62 9.54 7.90 4.56
C LEU A 62 10.76 7.62 3.67
N PHE A 63 10.61 6.91 2.57
CA PHE A 63 11.71 6.61 1.65
C PHE A 63 12.03 7.81 0.75
N TYR A 64 11.02 8.41 0.14
CA TYR A 64 11.17 9.40 -0.92
C TYR A 64 11.56 10.80 -0.43
N LYS A 65 12.00 11.64 -1.39
CA LYS A 65 12.47 13.02 -1.19
C LYS A 65 11.72 13.97 -2.13
N PRO A 66 11.65 15.28 -1.86
CA PRO A 66 12.08 15.97 -0.63
C PRO A 66 11.29 15.52 0.60
N LYS A 67 11.77 15.89 1.80
CA LYS A 67 10.99 15.71 3.02
C LYS A 67 10.02 16.87 3.14
N VAL A 68 8.73 16.54 3.03
CA VAL A 68 7.59 17.45 3.07
C VAL A 68 6.58 16.91 4.07
N ASP A 69 5.42 17.55 4.15
CA ASP A 69 4.30 17.05 4.94
C ASP A 69 3.98 15.57 4.62
N THR A 70 3.65 14.81 5.67
CA THR A 70 3.46 13.37 5.54
C THR A 70 2.26 13.03 4.66
N ASP A 71 1.20 13.82 4.70
CA ASP A 71 0.00 13.62 3.88
C ASP A 71 0.35 13.81 2.40
N ILE A 72 1.21 14.77 2.06
CA ILE A 72 1.69 14.95 0.66
C ILE A 72 2.50 13.73 0.20
N SER A 73 3.46 13.29 1.01
CA SER A 73 4.25 12.11 0.65
C SER A 73 3.39 10.84 0.53
N SER A 74 2.38 10.72 1.39
CA SER A 74 1.47 9.58 1.41
C SER A 74 0.48 9.63 0.23
N LEU A 75 -0.02 10.81 -0.12
CA LEU A 75 -0.84 11.03 -1.32
C LEU A 75 -0.10 10.54 -2.57
N VAL A 76 1.15 10.95 -2.73
CA VAL A 76 1.96 10.53 -3.88
C VAL A 76 2.20 9.03 -3.85
N VAL A 77 2.46 8.44 -2.69
CA VAL A 77 2.62 6.98 -2.60
C VAL A 77 1.34 6.27 -3.02
N VAL A 78 0.18 6.66 -2.48
CA VAL A 78 -1.11 6.00 -2.71
C VAL A 78 -1.60 6.19 -4.15
N ALA A 79 -1.40 7.37 -4.75
CA ALA A 79 -1.97 7.71 -6.05
C ALA A 79 -0.99 7.56 -7.24
N VAL A 80 0.29 7.83 -7.04
CA VAL A 80 1.30 7.83 -8.11
C VAL A 80 2.19 6.61 -8.02
N ARG A 81 2.76 6.31 -6.84
CA ARG A 81 3.67 5.16 -6.72
C ARG A 81 2.93 3.83 -6.80
N ASN A 82 1.79 3.74 -6.12
CA ASN A 82 0.89 2.60 -6.13
C ASN A 82 -0.11 2.74 -7.29
N SER A 83 0.46 2.87 -8.49
CA SER A 83 -0.22 2.91 -9.77
C SER A 83 0.38 1.83 -10.67
N ILE A 84 -0.09 1.78 -11.91
CA ILE A 84 0.51 0.93 -12.94
C ILE A 84 2.02 1.14 -13.14
N ILE A 85 2.59 2.29 -12.73
CA ILE A 85 4.04 2.52 -12.72
C ILE A 85 4.79 1.39 -11.98
N GLU A 86 4.18 0.76 -10.97
CA GLU A 86 4.78 -0.41 -10.34
C GLU A 86 5.01 -1.57 -11.31
N ASP A 87 3.98 -1.94 -12.06
CA ASP A 87 4.04 -3.13 -12.90
C ASP A 87 4.96 -2.89 -14.09
N LEU A 88 4.99 -1.66 -14.61
CA LEU A 88 5.94 -1.22 -15.64
C LEU A 88 7.40 -1.17 -15.17
N ALA A 89 7.67 -1.29 -13.87
CA ALA A 89 9.01 -1.25 -13.29
C ALA A 89 9.41 -2.53 -12.54
N SER A 90 8.57 -3.56 -12.51
CA SER A 90 8.75 -4.72 -11.61
C SER A 90 9.31 -5.96 -12.32
N THR A 91 8.45 -6.73 -12.99
CA THR A 91 8.76 -8.05 -13.56
C THR A 91 8.37 -8.11 -15.03
N ASP A 92 9.02 -8.98 -15.80
CA ASP A 92 8.66 -9.25 -17.19
C ASP A 92 7.18 -9.68 -17.27
N GLU A 93 6.72 -10.53 -16.36
CA GLU A 93 5.33 -11.00 -16.35
C GLU A 93 4.30 -9.91 -16.05
N ALA A 94 4.66 -8.90 -15.24
CA ALA A 94 3.79 -7.76 -14.97
C ALA A 94 3.77 -6.79 -16.16
N ALA A 95 4.93 -6.49 -16.75
CA ALA A 95 5.06 -5.63 -17.92
C ALA A 95 4.33 -6.20 -19.15
N GLN A 96 4.36 -7.52 -19.33
CA GLN A 96 3.66 -8.21 -20.42
C GLN A 96 2.14 -8.04 -20.38
N GLN A 97 1.54 -7.79 -19.21
CA GLN A 97 0.10 -7.49 -19.11
C GLN A 97 -0.28 -6.19 -19.85
N TYR A 98 0.72 -5.36 -20.14
CA TYR A 98 0.59 -4.06 -20.78
C TYR A 98 1.30 -4.00 -22.14
N GLY A 99 1.64 -5.16 -22.71
CA GLY A 99 2.21 -5.25 -24.07
C GLY A 99 3.73 -5.08 -24.13
N PHE A 100 4.44 -5.10 -23.00
CA PHE A 100 5.90 -4.97 -22.96
C PHE A 100 6.59 -6.32 -22.76
N ASP A 101 7.62 -6.61 -23.57
CA ASP A 101 8.45 -7.81 -23.37
C ASP A 101 9.27 -7.76 -22.08
N LYS A 102 9.64 -6.56 -21.63
CA LYS A 102 10.41 -6.26 -20.42
C LYS A 102 9.92 -4.96 -19.78
N PRO A 103 10.08 -4.77 -18.46
CA PRO A 103 9.74 -3.51 -17.80
C PRO A 103 10.35 -2.30 -18.53
N PRO A 104 9.54 -1.37 -19.06
CA PRO A 104 10.05 -0.17 -19.73
C PRO A 104 10.64 0.84 -18.74
N LEU A 105 10.32 0.73 -17.46
CA LEU A 105 10.86 1.58 -16.40
C LEU A 105 11.91 0.82 -15.58
N SER A 106 12.98 1.52 -15.21
CA SER A 106 13.99 0.99 -14.30
C SER A 106 13.71 1.34 -12.84
N ASP A 107 14.34 0.62 -11.92
CA ASP A 107 14.34 0.96 -10.49
C ASP A 107 14.79 2.39 -10.18
N LYS A 108 15.59 3.01 -11.06
CA LYS A 108 16.07 4.39 -10.90
C LYS A 108 15.01 5.43 -11.30
N ASP A 109 14.11 5.07 -12.20
CA ASP A 109 13.04 5.95 -12.67
C ASP A 109 11.97 6.14 -11.61
N ILE A 110 11.73 5.11 -10.80
CA ILE A 110 10.75 5.13 -9.71
C ILE A 110 11.00 6.25 -8.68
N PRO A 111 12.19 6.38 -8.05
CA PRO A 111 12.48 7.51 -7.19
C PRO A 111 12.38 8.86 -7.90
N LYS A 112 12.73 8.96 -9.19
CA LYS A 112 12.62 10.21 -9.96
C LYS A 112 11.17 10.65 -10.09
N LEU A 113 10.30 9.79 -10.63
CA LEU A 113 8.86 10.04 -10.81
C LEU A 113 8.20 10.40 -9.48
N THR A 114 8.44 9.58 -8.46
CA THR A 114 7.85 9.79 -7.13
C THR A 114 8.32 11.10 -6.51
N SER A 115 9.61 11.43 -6.62
CA SER A 115 10.16 12.68 -6.07
C SER A 115 9.67 13.92 -6.82
N ASN A 116 9.50 13.84 -8.13
CA ASN A 116 8.96 14.93 -8.94
C ASN A 116 7.49 15.21 -8.59
N ALA A 117 6.67 14.16 -8.44
CA ALA A 117 5.31 14.28 -7.94
C ALA A 117 5.25 14.94 -6.56
N ILE A 118 6.12 14.52 -5.60
CA ILE A 118 6.20 15.14 -4.28
C ILE A 118 6.53 16.63 -4.39
N LYS A 119 7.53 17.01 -5.20
CA LYS A 119 7.90 18.43 -5.38
C LYS A 119 6.74 19.25 -5.95
N TYR A 120 5.98 18.69 -6.88
CA TYR A 120 4.81 19.36 -7.46
C TYR A 120 3.73 19.56 -6.38
N PHE A 121 3.20 18.47 -5.81
CA PHE A 121 2.08 18.55 -4.88
C PHE A 121 2.41 19.29 -3.57
N SER A 122 3.67 19.34 -3.15
CA SER A 122 4.08 20.13 -1.98
C SER A 122 3.88 21.64 -2.12
N LYS A 123 3.69 22.14 -3.36
CA LYS A 123 3.48 23.55 -3.66
C LYS A 123 2.01 23.87 -3.93
N CYS A 124 1.16 22.84 -4.03
CA CYS A 124 -0.26 23.00 -4.35
C CYS A 124 -1.08 23.23 -3.08
N ASN A 125 -2.14 24.03 -3.19
CA ASN A 125 -3.21 24.02 -2.20
C ASN A 125 -4.22 22.93 -2.55
N LEU A 126 -4.12 21.77 -1.88
CA LEU A 126 -4.96 20.61 -2.18
C LEU A 126 -6.43 20.77 -1.76
N GLY A 127 -6.73 21.71 -0.85
CA GLY A 127 -8.10 22.01 -0.43
C GLY A 127 -8.91 22.79 -1.46
N ASP A 128 -8.24 23.48 -2.40
CA ASP A 128 -8.89 24.26 -3.48
C ASP A 128 -9.25 23.38 -4.69
N PHE A 129 -9.20 22.05 -4.55
CA PHE A 129 -9.56 21.13 -5.61
C PHE A 129 -11.05 21.24 -5.94
N ASP A 130 -11.38 21.67 -7.16
CA ASP A 130 -12.77 21.84 -7.60
C ASP A 130 -13.46 20.48 -7.80
N THR A 131 -14.12 20.03 -6.74
CA THR A 131 -14.91 18.79 -6.69
C THR A 131 -16.10 18.80 -7.65
N LYS A 132 -16.56 19.98 -8.11
CA LYS A 132 -17.71 20.09 -9.03
C LYS A 132 -17.38 19.65 -10.46
N SER A 133 -16.10 19.55 -10.80
CA SER A 133 -15.64 19.14 -12.12
C SER A 133 -15.64 17.61 -12.34
N ILE A 134 -15.85 16.80 -11.29
CA ILE A 134 -15.82 15.33 -11.34
C ILE A 134 -17.18 14.79 -10.90
N ASN A 135 -18.04 14.49 -11.88
CA ASN A 135 -19.49 14.41 -11.61
C ASN A 135 -20.06 13.00 -11.38
N THR A 136 -19.25 11.94 -11.17
CA THR A 136 -19.83 10.63 -10.81
C THR A 136 -19.01 9.86 -9.78
N TYR A 137 -19.71 9.33 -8.76
CA TYR A 137 -19.18 8.33 -7.82
C TYR A 137 -18.86 7.00 -8.51
N GLU A 138 -19.36 6.79 -9.73
CA GLU A 138 -19.21 5.55 -10.50
C GLU A 138 -17.76 5.23 -10.87
N ASN A 139 -16.88 6.23 -10.94
CA ASN A 139 -15.44 6.05 -11.27
C ASN A 139 -14.52 6.23 -10.06
N ASP A 140 -15.07 6.17 -8.86
CA ASP A 140 -14.29 6.34 -7.64
C ASP A 140 -13.65 5.04 -7.18
N LEU A 141 -12.34 4.95 -7.35
CA LEU A 141 -11.58 3.75 -7.02
C LEU A 141 -11.62 3.41 -5.52
N PHE A 142 -11.82 4.41 -4.66
CA PHE A 142 -11.66 4.27 -3.22
C PHE A 142 -12.95 4.43 -2.42
N TYR A 143 -14.05 4.85 -3.05
CA TYR A 143 -15.32 5.14 -2.36
C TYR A 143 -15.87 3.97 -1.56
N ASP A 144 -15.88 2.78 -2.17
CA ASP A 144 -16.50 1.61 -1.57
C ASP A 144 -15.60 0.89 -0.56
N LEU A 145 -14.34 1.29 -0.38
CA LEU A 145 -13.40 0.61 0.52
C LEU A 145 -13.91 0.48 1.96
N PRO A 146 -14.50 1.52 2.60
CA PRO A 146 -15.03 1.40 3.96
C PRO A 146 -16.19 0.40 4.06
N LYS A 147 -16.98 0.26 2.99
CA LYS A 147 -18.11 -0.67 2.92
C LYS A 147 -17.66 -2.10 2.60
N LYS A 148 -16.66 -2.25 1.72
CA LYS A 148 -16.09 -3.55 1.32
C LYS A 148 -15.27 -4.19 2.44
N TYR A 149 -14.54 -3.37 3.20
CA TYR A 149 -13.60 -3.83 4.23
C TYR A 149 -13.83 -3.11 5.57
N PRO A 150 -15.01 -3.26 6.18
CA PRO A 150 -15.42 -2.46 7.33
C PRO A 150 -14.54 -2.65 8.57
N VAL A 151 -13.99 -3.85 8.81
CA VAL A 151 -13.14 -4.13 9.99
C VAL A 151 -11.76 -3.52 9.80
N ALA A 152 -11.14 -3.74 8.63
CA ALA A 152 -9.85 -3.15 8.26
C ALA A 152 -9.92 -1.64 8.25
N TRP A 153 -10.95 -1.06 7.63
CA TRP A 153 -11.13 0.39 7.56
C TRP A 153 -11.29 1.00 8.95
N ASN A 154 -12.09 0.38 9.83
CA ASN A 154 -12.28 0.87 11.19
C ASN A 154 -10.98 0.85 12.02
N ALA A 155 -10.18 -0.21 11.91
CA ALA A 155 -8.91 -0.30 12.61
C ALA A 155 -7.90 0.73 12.06
N LEU A 156 -7.81 0.90 10.74
CA LEU A 156 -6.94 1.89 10.11
C LEU A 156 -7.38 3.33 10.43
N SER A 157 -8.69 3.60 10.53
CA SER A 157 -9.19 4.94 10.89
C SER A 157 -8.87 5.32 12.33
N HIS A 158 -8.80 4.35 13.24
CA HIS A 158 -8.33 4.58 14.60
C HIS A 158 -6.81 4.75 14.65
N LEU A 159 -6.08 3.96 13.87
CA LEU A 159 -4.63 4.02 13.79
C LEU A 159 -4.13 5.35 13.17
N SER A 160 -4.89 5.90 12.22
CA SER A 160 -4.56 7.14 11.51
C SER A 160 -4.71 8.40 12.39
N ARG A 161 -5.44 8.33 13.51
CA ARG A 161 -5.58 9.43 14.48
C ARG A 161 -4.29 9.76 15.24
N GLY A 162 -3.23 8.98 15.03
CA GLY A 162 -1.88 9.31 15.52
C GLY A 162 -1.65 9.03 17.00
N SER A 163 -2.58 8.38 17.71
CA SER A 163 -2.33 7.86 19.05
C SER A 163 -1.24 6.80 19.03
N LYS A 164 -0.38 6.79 20.06
CA LYS A 164 0.64 5.74 20.27
C LYS A 164 0.00 4.36 20.42
N GLU A 165 -1.13 4.30 21.12
CA GLU A 165 -1.97 3.12 21.30
C GLU A 165 -3.41 3.57 21.55
N MET A 166 -4.38 2.77 21.10
CA MET A 166 -5.80 3.06 21.25
C MET A 166 -6.60 1.77 21.22
N SER A 167 -7.48 1.59 22.21
CA SER A 167 -8.55 0.59 22.17
C SER A 167 -9.83 1.21 21.64
N PHE A 168 -10.65 0.39 20.99
CA PHE A 168 -11.93 0.81 20.41
C PHE A 168 -12.89 -0.37 20.33
N GLU A 169 -14.17 -0.07 20.10
CA GLU A 169 -15.18 -1.11 19.94
C GLU A 169 -14.92 -1.94 18.67
N PRO A 170 -14.70 -3.27 18.80
CA PRO A 170 -14.49 -4.13 17.65
C PRO A 170 -15.72 -4.17 16.74
N LYS A 171 -15.50 -4.24 15.42
CA LYS A 171 -16.59 -4.51 14.48
C LYS A 171 -16.84 -6.01 14.38
N LYS A 172 -18.11 -6.40 14.54
CA LYS A 172 -18.54 -7.80 14.46
C LYS A 172 -18.94 -8.13 13.03
N GLU A 173 -18.08 -8.85 12.34
CA GLU A 173 -18.32 -9.39 11.00
C GLU A 173 -18.07 -10.89 11.00
N LYS A 174 -18.71 -11.64 10.10
CA LYS A 174 -18.50 -13.09 9.99
C LYS A 174 -17.06 -13.40 9.63
N GLU A 175 -16.48 -14.51 10.00
CA GLU A 175 -15.13 -14.85 9.53
C GLU A 175 -15.08 -15.02 7.99
N ILE A 176 -13.96 -14.64 7.33
CA ILE A 176 -13.71 -14.94 5.92
C ILE A 176 -12.96 -16.27 5.82
N ARG A 177 -13.49 -17.24 5.06
CA ARG A 177 -12.77 -18.49 4.82
C ARG A 177 -11.70 -18.30 3.75
N VAL A 178 -10.59 -19.03 3.86
CA VAL A 178 -9.47 -18.95 2.89
C VAL A 178 -9.89 -19.26 1.44
N ARG A 179 -10.96 -20.03 1.26
CA ARG A 179 -11.53 -20.33 -0.07
C ARG A 179 -12.29 -19.15 -0.71
N GLU A 180 -12.65 -18.14 0.07
CA GLU A 180 -13.38 -16.94 -0.38
C GLU A 180 -12.42 -15.81 -0.82
N LEU A 181 -11.12 -15.99 -0.61
CA LEU A 181 -10.09 -15.06 -1.11
C LEU A 181 -10.02 -15.10 -2.64
N LYS A 182 -9.90 -13.92 -3.27
CA LYS A 182 -9.77 -13.77 -4.73
C LYS A 182 -8.44 -14.37 -5.19
N ARG A 183 -8.45 -15.54 -5.84
CA ARG A 183 -7.24 -16.26 -6.26
C ARG A 183 -6.82 -15.96 -7.69
N ASN A 184 -5.53 -16.01 -7.95
CA ASN A 184 -5.03 -16.10 -9.32
C ASN A 184 -5.20 -17.55 -9.81
N ASN A 185 -6.07 -17.78 -10.79
CA ASN A 185 -6.27 -19.10 -11.39
C ASN A 185 -5.20 -19.43 -12.45
N LYS A 186 -4.26 -18.51 -12.74
CA LYS A 186 -3.15 -18.79 -13.65
C LYS A 186 -2.16 -19.72 -12.94
N SER A 187 -2.12 -20.96 -13.39
CA SER A 187 -1.07 -21.92 -13.07
C SER A 187 0.22 -21.48 -13.76
N TYR A 188 1.04 -20.68 -13.09
CA TYR A 188 2.43 -20.51 -13.50
C TYR A 188 3.10 -21.89 -13.40
N ASN A 189 3.80 -22.31 -14.47
CA ASN A 189 4.54 -23.58 -14.48
C ASN A 189 5.50 -23.61 -13.28
N LEU A 190 5.15 -24.43 -12.27
CA LEU A 190 5.83 -24.59 -10.98
C LEU A 190 7.17 -25.34 -11.10
N HIS A 191 7.95 -25.07 -12.14
CA HIS A 191 9.31 -25.58 -12.32
C HIS A 191 10.35 -24.47 -12.09
N ARG A 192 10.30 -23.80 -10.94
CA ARG A 192 11.46 -23.09 -10.38
C ARG A 192 11.59 -23.45 -8.91
N ASN A 193 12.77 -23.95 -8.56
CA ASN A 193 13.13 -24.48 -7.24
C ASN A 193 12.62 -23.63 -6.08
N SER A 194 12.19 -24.30 -5.01
CA SER A 194 11.53 -23.82 -3.79
C SER A 194 12.36 -22.90 -2.87
N LYS A 195 13.22 -22.04 -3.42
CA LYS A 195 14.05 -21.08 -2.67
C LYS A 195 14.25 -19.72 -3.35
N GLN A 196 13.64 -19.46 -4.51
CA GLN A 196 13.66 -18.12 -5.11
C GLN A 196 12.45 -17.31 -4.64
N SER A 197 12.68 -16.09 -4.14
CA SER A 197 11.63 -15.11 -3.87
C SER A 197 10.86 -14.87 -5.17
N LEU A 198 9.58 -15.26 -5.21
CA LEU A 198 8.73 -14.97 -6.34
C LEU A 198 8.40 -13.48 -6.30
N VAL A 199 9.05 -12.67 -7.14
CA VAL A 199 8.64 -11.28 -7.33
C VAL A 199 7.39 -11.31 -8.19
N GLN A 200 6.29 -10.74 -7.71
CA GLN A 200 4.99 -10.71 -8.38
C GLN A 200 4.60 -9.26 -8.69
N SER A 201 3.63 -9.08 -9.61
CA SER A 201 2.97 -7.79 -9.83
C SER A 201 2.48 -7.23 -8.49
N GLY A 202 2.88 -5.99 -8.20
CA GLY A 202 2.45 -5.28 -7.00
C GLY A 202 1.00 -4.79 -7.11
N MET A 203 0.46 -4.73 -8.32
CA MET A 203 -0.87 -4.19 -8.62
C MET A 203 -1.94 -5.24 -8.95
N ASP A 204 -1.58 -6.52 -9.11
CA ASP A 204 -2.55 -7.62 -9.29
C ASP A 204 -3.53 -7.68 -8.10
N PRO A 205 -4.86 -7.57 -8.34
CA PRO A 205 -5.87 -7.62 -7.28
C PRO A 205 -6.08 -9.02 -6.67
N THR A 206 -5.47 -10.05 -7.25
CA THR A 206 -5.60 -11.45 -6.81
C THR A 206 -4.49 -11.88 -5.87
N ILE A 207 -4.75 -12.87 -5.04
CA ILE A 207 -3.80 -13.49 -4.11
C ILE A 207 -3.31 -14.79 -4.73
N ASP A 208 -2.00 -14.97 -4.79
CA ASP A 208 -1.37 -16.16 -5.36
C ASP A 208 -1.43 -17.36 -4.39
N ASN A 209 -1.17 -18.55 -4.92
CA ASN A 209 -1.30 -19.78 -4.14
C ASN A 209 -0.28 -19.88 -2.99
N GLN A 210 0.94 -19.35 -3.13
CA GLN A 210 1.93 -19.39 -2.04
C GLN A 210 1.47 -18.50 -0.87
N SER A 211 0.97 -17.30 -1.17
CA SER A 211 0.37 -16.43 -0.15
C SER A 211 -0.85 -17.09 0.51
N ILE A 212 -1.70 -17.76 -0.28
CA ILE A 212 -2.87 -18.48 0.27
C ILE A 212 -2.43 -19.61 1.22
N ASP A 213 -1.40 -20.37 0.87
CA ASP A 213 -0.87 -21.44 1.71
C ASP A 213 -0.32 -20.86 3.03
N TYR A 214 0.49 -19.80 2.94
CA TYR A 214 0.98 -19.07 4.12
C TYR A 214 -0.16 -18.52 4.99
N PHE A 215 -1.24 -17.98 4.39
CA PHE A 215 -2.40 -17.49 5.15
C PHE A 215 -3.13 -18.62 5.88
N ARG A 216 -3.11 -19.86 5.36
CA ARG A 216 -3.64 -21.04 6.09
C ARG A 216 -2.76 -21.39 7.27
N GLU A 217 -1.44 -21.37 7.09
CA GLU A 217 -0.48 -21.65 8.16
C GLU A 217 -0.66 -20.64 9.32
N VAL A 218 -0.67 -19.34 9.01
CA VAL A 218 -0.88 -18.27 10.00
C VAL A 218 -2.23 -18.36 10.70
N LYS A 219 -3.23 -19.02 10.13
CA LYS A 219 -4.55 -19.20 10.77
C LYS A 219 -4.57 -20.40 11.74
N ASN A 220 -3.67 -21.36 11.54
CA ASN A 220 -3.64 -22.62 12.26
C ASN A 220 -2.56 -22.68 13.35
N ASP A 221 -1.70 -21.67 13.43
CA ASP A 221 -0.72 -21.51 14.52
C ASP A 221 -1.43 -21.14 15.85
N LEU A 222 -0.75 -21.24 16.98
CA LEU A 222 -1.27 -20.91 18.31
C LEU A 222 -1.02 -19.44 18.66
N ASP A 223 0.08 -18.85 18.16
CA ASP A 223 0.48 -17.46 18.39
C ASP A 223 0.14 -16.55 17.18
N ASN A 224 -0.93 -16.90 16.45
CA ASN A 224 -1.32 -16.34 15.15
C ASN A 224 -1.16 -14.82 15.07
N VAL A 225 -0.20 -14.41 14.25
CA VAL A 225 0.01 -13.02 13.85
C VAL A 225 0.44 -12.99 12.40
N PHE A 226 -0.16 -12.09 11.63
CA PHE A 226 0.31 -11.82 10.28
C PHE A 226 1.33 -10.69 10.32
N PHE A 227 2.60 -11.05 10.22
CA PHE A 227 3.71 -10.10 10.20
C PHE A 227 4.18 -9.82 8.76
N THR A 228 4.46 -8.55 8.49
CA THR A 228 5.17 -8.07 7.30
C THR A 228 6.11 -6.92 7.69
N ASP A 229 7.05 -6.56 6.84
CA ASP A 229 7.92 -5.42 7.11
C ASP A 229 7.17 -4.07 7.13
N SER A 230 6.27 -3.92 6.16
CA SER A 230 5.46 -2.72 5.88
C SER A 230 4.33 -3.08 4.90
N PHE A 231 3.35 -2.19 4.70
CA PHE A 231 2.23 -2.46 3.80
C PHE A 231 2.64 -2.79 2.36
N LYS A 232 3.67 -2.13 1.82
CA LYS A 232 4.19 -2.45 0.47
C LYS A 232 4.73 -3.87 0.35
N GLY A 233 5.12 -4.49 1.47
CA GLY A 233 5.56 -5.89 1.54
C GLY A 233 4.41 -6.88 1.39
N ILE A 234 3.15 -6.42 1.50
CA ILE A 234 1.95 -7.22 1.20
C ILE A 234 1.58 -7.05 -0.27
N THR A 235 1.36 -5.81 -0.70
CA THR A 235 0.97 -5.43 -2.07
C THR A 235 0.93 -3.91 -2.19
N ARG A 236 0.97 -3.38 -3.42
CA ARG A 236 0.65 -1.97 -3.72
C ARG A 236 -0.80 -1.77 -4.14
N ASN A 237 -1.53 -2.83 -4.45
CA ASN A 237 -2.96 -2.78 -4.72
C ASN A 237 -3.74 -2.58 -3.42
N ILE A 238 -4.39 -1.43 -3.28
CA ILE A 238 -5.11 -1.04 -2.05
C ILE A 238 -6.32 -1.93 -1.77
N ASP A 239 -7.07 -2.37 -2.78
CA ASP A 239 -8.21 -3.28 -2.62
C ASP A 239 -7.73 -4.63 -2.06
N LYS A 240 -6.65 -5.19 -2.63
CA LYS A 240 -6.03 -6.43 -2.15
C LYS A 240 -5.44 -6.27 -0.75
N LEU A 241 -4.76 -5.15 -0.46
CA LEU A 241 -4.21 -4.86 0.87
C LEU A 241 -5.30 -4.86 1.93
N LEU A 242 -6.39 -4.10 1.70
CA LEU A 242 -7.49 -4.03 2.65
C LEU A 242 -8.23 -5.37 2.77
N HIS A 243 -8.37 -6.12 1.68
CA HIS A 243 -8.94 -7.46 1.73
C HIS A 243 -8.12 -8.43 2.59
N ILE A 244 -6.79 -8.39 2.50
CA ILE A 244 -5.89 -9.21 3.33
C ILE A 244 -5.99 -8.79 4.81
N ILE A 245 -5.97 -7.49 5.10
CA ILE A 245 -6.14 -7.00 6.47
C ILE A 245 -7.52 -7.42 7.02
N GLU A 246 -8.58 -7.23 6.24
CA GLU A 246 -9.95 -7.63 6.60
C GLU A 246 -10.05 -9.12 6.93
N PHE A 247 -9.41 -9.97 6.12
CA PHE A 247 -9.36 -11.43 6.32
C PHE A 247 -8.75 -11.81 7.67
N PHE A 248 -7.59 -11.24 8.02
CA PHE A 248 -6.93 -11.53 9.29
C PHE A 248 -7.69 -10.95 10.48
N LEU A 249 -8.14 -9.69 10.39
CA LEU A 249 -8.85 -9.04 11.49
C LEU A 249 -10.21 -9.69 11.80
N ARG A 250 -10.94 -10.19 10.79
CA ARG A 250 -12.18 -10.97 10.99
C ARG A 250 -11.94 -12.36 11.58
N SER A 251 -10.70 -12.82 11.55
CA SER A 251 -10.25 -14.04 12.23
C SER A 251 -9.65 -13.75 13.62
N ASN A 252 -9.74 -12.50 14.11
CA ASN A 252 -9.07 -12.01 15.32
C ASN A 252 -7.54 -12.20 15.31
N ILE A 253 -6.93 -12.25 14.13
CA ILE A 253 -5.48 -12.35 13.95
C ILE A 253 -4.93 -10.94 13.72
N PRO A 254 -4.02 -10.45 14.58
CA PRO A 254 -3.42 -9.14 14.39
C PRO A 254 -2.57 -9.08 13.10
N VAL A 255 -2.60 -7.93 12.44
CA VAL A 255 -1.68 -7.57 11.35
C VAL A 255 -0.63 -6.63 11.92
N VAL A 256 0.64 -6.97 11.74
CA VAL A 256 1.75 -6.25 12.38
C VAL A 256 2.83 -5.91 11.37
N THR A 257 3.25 -4.64 11.38
CA THR A 257 4.47 -4.19 10.70
C THR A 257 5.54 -3.79 11.71
N PHE A 258 6.73 -3.36 11.27
CA PHE A 258 7.66 -2.74 12.20
C PHE A 258 7.14 -1.42 12.79
N ASN A 259 6.18 -0.75 12.16
CA ASN A 259 5.68 0.55 12.59
C ASN A 259 4.30 0.50 13.24
N CYS A 260 3.51 -0.54 13.01
CA CYS A 260 2.17 -0.61 13.58
C CYS A 260 1.76 -2.02 14.03
N TYR A 261 0.84 -2.03 14.98
CA TYR A 261 0.08 -3.21 15.40
C TYR A 261 -1.39 -2.93 15.16
N ILE A 262 -2.08 -3.83 14.47
CA ILE A 262 -3.46 -3.64 14.05
C ILE A 262 -4.24 -4.88 14.45
N SER A 263 -5.28 -4.70 15.27
CA SER A 263 -6.23 -5.75 15.63
C SER A 263 -7.65 -5.19 15.63
N ASN A 264 -8.65 -6.07 15.64
CA ASN A 264 -10.04 -5.66 15.75
C ASN A 264 -10.37 -5.27 17.20
N GLY A 265 -10.21 -3.98 17.52
CA GLY A 265 -10.46 -3.41 18.85
C GLY A 265 -9.24 -2.79 19.53
N TYR A 266 -8.05 -2.93 18.95
CA TYR A 266 -6.84 -2.29 19.45
C TYR A 266 -5.83 -2.02 18.32
N VAL A 267 -5.27 -0.82 18.33
CA VAL A 267 -4.22 -0.40 17.40
C VAL A 267 -3.09 0.29 18.15
N ALA A 268 -1.87 0.18 17.63
CA ALA A 268 -0.73 0.92 18.14
C ALA A 268 0.23 1.35 17.03
N ASN A 269 0.75 2.57 17.18
CA ASN A 269 1.81 3.13 16.36
C ASN A 269 3.15 3.03 17.11
N ARG A 270 4.24 2.89 16.36
CA ARG A 270 5.59 3.14 16.86
C ARG A 270 5.66 4.59 17.37
N LYS A 271 6.13 4.74 18.62
CA LYS A 271 6.02 5.96 19.43
C LYS A 271 7.00 7.06 19.02
N GLU A 272 8.15 6.67 18.47
CA GLU A 272 9.23 7.57 18.12
C GLU A 272 9.43 7.59 16.60
N LYS A 273 10.60 7.13 16.13
CA LYS A 273 11.00 7.20 14.74
C LYS A 273 10.51 5.98 13.98
N TRP A 274 9.64 6.22 13.01
CA TRP A 274 9.21 5.20 12.08
C TRP A 274 10.39 4.63 11.29
N GLN A 275 10.38 3.31 11.15
CA GLN A 275 11.32 2.55 10.36
C GLN A 275 10.94 2.63 8.89
N LYS A 276 11.93 2.88 8.02
CA LYS A 276 11.70 2.83 6.59
C LYS A 276 11.40 1.39 6.15
N PRO A 277 10.52 1.21 5.14
CA PRO A 277 10.32 -0.08 4.50
C PRO A 277 11.62 -0.67 3.97
N PHE A 278 11.70 -2.00 3.97
CA PHE A 278 12.81 -2.73 3.37
C PHE A 278 12.98 -2.43 1.89
N HIS A 279 14.21 -2.54 1.40
CA HIS A 279 14.49 -2.71 -0.02
C HIS A 279 15.04 -4.11 -0.29
N TYR A 280 15.77 -4.68 0.68
CA TYR A 280 16.31 -6.03 0.64
C TYR A 280 15.98 -6.80 1.92
N THR A 281 16.01 -8.14 1.86
CA THR A 281 15.76 -9.02 3.02
C THR A 281 16.68 -8.73 4.21
N ILE A 282 17.92 -8.29 3.94
CA ILE A 282 18.88 -7.89 4.99
C ILE A 282 18.37 -6.71 5.83
N ASP A 283 17.53 -5.83 5.28
CA ASP A 283 16.94 -4.71 6.03
C ASP A 283 15.94 -5.21 7.06
N VAL A 284 15.13 -6.22 6.71
CA VAL A 284 14.17 -6.88 7.61
C VAL A 284 14.93 -7.53 8.76
N GLN A 285 15.98 -8.30 8.46
CA GLN A 285 16.82 -8.97 9.48
C GLN A 285 17.51 -7.97 10.42
N LYS A 286 18.02 -6.86 9.88
CA LYS A 286 18.61 -5.79 10.69
C LYS A 286 17.57 -5.18 11.64
N LYS A 287 16.35 -4.92 11.15
CA LYS A 287 15.27 -4.36 11.97
C LYS A 287 14.79 -5.33 13.05
N ALA A 288 14.64 -6.62 12.74
CA ALA A 288 14.25 -7.65 13.70
C ALA A 288 15.23 -7.79 14.89
N LYS A 289 16.51 -7.45 14.68
CA LYS A 289 17.55 -7.48 15.73
C LYS A 289 17.60 -6.21 16.58
N MET A 290 16.85 -5.16 16.24
CA MET A 290 16.82 -3.91 16.99
C MET A 290 16.06 -4.05 18.32
N LYS A 291 16.35 -3.15 19.27
CA LYS A 291 15.51 -2.99 20.46
C LYS A 291 14.25 -2.20 20.07
N HIS A 292 13.08 -2.78 20.27
CA HIS A 292 11.78 -2.16 19.96
C HIS A 292 11.12 -1.54 21.20
N ASN A 293 11.88 -0.72 21.95
CA ASN A 293 11.39 -0.10 23.20
C ASN A 293 10.41 1.06 22.94
N ASP A 294 10.34 1.53 21.70
CA ASP A 294 9.43 2.56 21.19
C ASP A 294 8.11 1.98 20.67
N CYS A 295 7.82 0.71 20.94
CA CYS A 295 6.57 0.03 20.61
C CYS A 295 5.70 -0.15 21.88
N SER A 296 4.40 -0.39 21.72
CA SER A 296 3.56 -0.89 22.82
C SER A 296 3.97 -2.32 23.19
N GLU A 297 3.62 -2.80 24.38
CA GLU A 297 4.02 -4.14 24.83
C GLU A 297 3.49 -5.26 23.91
N SER A 298 2.24 -5.16 23.46
CA SER A 298 1.65 -6.10 22.48
C SER A 298 2.43 -6.12 21.16
N HIS A 299 2.80 -4.93 20.66
CA HIS A 299 3.58 -4.82 19.43
C HIS A 299 5.00 -5.37 19.61
N LYS A 300 5.65 -5.02 20.72
CA LYS A 300 6.99 -5.47 21.07
C LYS A 300 7.07 -7.00 21.20
N LYS A 301 6.08 -7.63 21.82
CA LYS A 301 6.01 -9.10 21.96
C LYS A 301 6.09 -9.78 20.59
N VAL A 302 5.31 -9.31 19.62
CA VAL A 302 5.33 -9.84 18.25
C VAL A 302 6.69 -9.64 17.59
N LEU A 303 7.26 -8.43 17.68
CA LEU A 303 8.56 -8.14 17.05
C LEU A 303 9.71 -8.95 17.69
N MET A 304 9.64 -9.28 18.98
CA MET A 304 10.62 -10.16 19.63
C MET A 304 10.57 -11.60 19.11
N LEU A 305 9.39 -12.10 18.72
CA LEU A 305 9.28 -13.43 18.10
C LEU A 305 10.00 -13.44 16.75
N GLN A 306 9.89 -12.37 15.96
CA GLN A 306 10.57 -12.26 14.67
C GLN A 306 12.10 -12.33 14.79
N ARG A 307 12.66 -11.86 15.90
CA ARG A 307 14.11 -11.94 16.19
C ARG A 307 14.61 -13.40 16.28
N ASN A 308 13.77 -14.32 16.77
CA ASN A 308 14.16 -15.71 16.97
C ASN A 308 14.16 -16.51 15.65
N HIS A 309 13.53 -15.97 14.60
CA HIS A 309 13.44 -16.58 13.27
C HIS A 309 14.36 -15.92 12.23
N SER A 310 15.15 -14.89 12.60
CA SER A 310 15.93 -14.00 11.69
C SER A 310 17.46 -14.04 11.84
#